data_AF-A0A0R3NA29-F1
#
_entry.id   AF-A0A0R3NA29-F1
#
_cell.length_a   1.000
_cell.length_b   1.000
_cell.length_c   1.000
_cell.angle_alpha   90.00
_cell.angle_beta   90.00
_cell.angle_gamma   90.00
#
_symmetry.space_group_name_H-M   'P 1'
#
loop_
_entity.id
_entity.type
_entity.pdbx_description
1 polymer ?
#
loop_
_entity_poly.entity_id
_entity_poly.type
_entity_poly.pdbx_seq_one_letter_code
_entity_poly.pdbx_strand_id
1 'polypeptide(L)' 'MTVKELIVRLQALPNQDALVIFASGNANEWLVATGLVERGISPSPANPDFVVPGNDPGVEII' A
#
# COMPACT_ATOMS: atom_id res chain seq x y z
N MET A 1 1.03 -13.43 -4.34
CA MET A 1 -0.44 -13.37 -4.20
C MET A 1 -1.05 -13.25 -5.59
N THR A 2 -2.20 -13.88 -5.83
CA THR A 2 -2.94 -13.75 -7.09
C THR A 2 -3.76 -12.46 -7.12
N VAL A 3 -4.12 -11.98 -8.31
CA VAL A 3 -5.00 -10.80 -8.48
C VAL A 3 -6.34 -11.00 -7.75
N LYS A 4 -6.89 -12.22 -7.80
CA LYS A 4 -8.16 -12.54 -7.13
C LYS A 4 -8.06 -12.41 -5.61
N GLU A 5 -6.99 -12.92 -5.00
CA GLU A 5 -6.76 -12.80 -3.55
C GLU A 5 -6.55 -11.35 -3.14
N LEU A 6 -5.82 -10.56 -3.94
CA LEU A 6 -5.64 -9.13 -3.69
C LEU A 6 -6.97 -8.39 -3.68
N ILE A 7 -7.83 -8.61 -4.69
CA ILE A 7 -9.15 -7.97 -4.77
C ILE A 7 -9.99 -8.32 -3.54
N VAL A 8 -10.05 -9.59 -3.16
CA VAL A 8 -10.84 -10.03 -1.98
C VAL A 8 -10.35 -9.34 -0.71
N ARG A 9 -9.02 -9.22 -0.53
CA ARG A 9 -8.46 -8.58 0.66
C ARG A 9 -8.69 -7.06 0.67
N LEU A 10 -8.58 -6.39 -0.48
CA LEU A 10 -8.89 -4.95 -0.60
C LEU A 10 -10.37 -4.65 -0.32
N GLN A 11 -11.28 -5.48 -0.84
CA GLN A 11 -12.73 -5.37 -0.56
C GLN A 11 -13.09 -5.60 0.91
N ALA A 12 -12.25 -6.31 1.66
CA ALA A 12 -12.46 -6.57 3.08
C ALA A 12 -11.87 -5.50 4.00
N LEU A 13 -11.20 -4.46 3.46
CA LEU A 13 -10.61 -3.40 4.27
C LEU A 13 -11.69 -2.61 5.02
N PRO A 14 -11.47 -2.25 6.30
CA PRO A 14 -12.42 -1.46 7.08
C PRO A 14 -12.71 -0.08 6.48
N ASN A 15 -11.70 0.53 5.85
CA ASN A 15 -11.81 1.81 5.17
C ASN A 15 -11.50 1.64 3.67
N GLN A 16 -12.54 1.77 2.84
CA GLN A 16 -12.43 1.66 1.38
C GLN A 16 -11.83 2.90 0.72
N ASP A 17 -11.69 4.01 1.45
CA ASP A 17 -11.07 5.26 0.99
C ASP A 17 -9.59 5.38 1.40
N ALA A 18 -9.00 4.31 1.96
CA ALA A 18 -7.59 4.30 2.35
C ALA A 18 -6.67 4.39 1.13
N LEU A 19 -5.59 5.16 1.25
CA LEU A 19 -4.58 5.25 0.20
C LEU A 19 -3.82 3.92 0.09
N VAL A 20 -3.75 3.38 -1.12
CA VAL A 20 -3.02 2.14 -1.41
C VAL A 20 -1.61 2.49 -1.90
N ILE A 21 -0.61 1.91 -1.26
CA ILE A 21 0.81 2.08 -1.57
C ILE A 21 1.35 0.74 -2.08
N PHE A 22 2.08 0.79 -3.20
CA PHE A 22 2.81 -0.36 -3.71
C PHE A 22 4.25 -0.26 -3.27
N ALA A 23 4.75 -1.27 -2.56
CA ALA A 23 6.19 -1.37 -2.34
C ALA A 23 6.89 -1.50 -3.69
N SER A 24 7.77 -0.55 -4.04
CA SER A 24 8.52 -0.62 -5.29
C SER A 24 9.63 -1.66 -5.16
N GLY A 25 9.72 -2.56 -6.15
CA GLY A 25 10.92 -3.37 -6.34
C GLY A 25 12.12 -2.52 -6.77
N ASN A 26 13.30 -3.15 -6.90
CA ASN A 26 14.47 -2.50 -7.47
C ASN A 26 14.36 -2.42 -9.00
N ALA A 27 15.20 -1.61 -9.65
CA ALA A 27 15.13 -1.33 -11.09
C ALA A 27 15.07 -2.57 -12.01
N ASN A 28 15.55 -3.73 -11.56
CA ASN A 28 15.56 -4.98 -12.32
C ASN A 28 14.88 -6.16 -11.60
N GLU A 29 14.19 -5.91 -10.48
CA GLU A 29 13.60 -6.94 -9.64
C GLU A 29 12.19 -6.53 -9.26
N TRP A 30 11.23 -7.42 -9.54
CA TRP A 30 9.85 -7.21 -9.12
C TRP A 30 9.65 -7.81 -7.73
N LEU A 31 9.07 -7.04 -6.81
CA LEU A 31 8.67 -7.57 -5.53
C LEU A 31 7.40 -8.41 -5.72
N VAL A 32 7.44 -9.68 -5.30
CA VAL A 32 6.23 -10.51 -5.30
C VAL A 32 5.36 -10.06 -4.15
N ALA A 33 4.16 -9.54 -4.44
CA ALA A 33 3.20 -9.18 -3.41
C ALA A 33 2.82 -10.42 -2.58
N THR A 34 3.12 -10.41 -1.30
CA THR A 34 2.82 -11.43 -0.29
C THR A 34 1.63 -11.08 0.61
N GLY A 35 1.21 -9.81 0.70
CA GLY A 35 0.14 -9.42 1.63
C GLY A 35 -0.26 -7.94 1.59
N LEU A 36 -1.09 -7.55 2.56
CA LEU A 36 -1.52 -6.18 2.83
C LEU A 36 -1.22 -5.85 4.28
N VAL A 37 -0.76 -4.64 4.56
CA VAL A 37 -0.53 -4.12 5.91
C VAL A 37 -1.18 -2.76 6.04
N GLU A 38 -2.05 -2.58 7.04
CA GLU A 38 -2.59 -1.26 7.39
C GLU A 38 -1.55 -0.45 8.16
N ARG A 39 -1.39 0.84 7.80
CA ARG A 39 -0.43 1.76 8.41
C ARG A 39 -1.02 3.16 8.53
N GLY A 40 -0.56 3.89 9.53
CA GLY A 40 -0.70 5.35 9.59
C GLY A 40 0.35 5.99 8.68
N ILE A 41 -0.10 6.78 7.71
CA ILE A 41 0.77 7.44 6.71
C ILE A 41 0.40 8.92 6.56
N SER A 42 1.24 9.66 5.85
CA SER A 42 0.93 11.00 5.34
C SER A 42 1.71 11.28 4.05
N PRO A 43 1.22 12.17 3.15
CA PRO A 43 1.99 12.58 1.98
C PRO A 43 3.31 13.23 2.37
N SER A 44 4.39 12.89 1.66
CA SER A 44 5.70 13.48 1.93
C SER A 44 5.72 14.95 1.52
N PRO A 45 6.18 15.86 2.40
CA PRO A 45 6.32 17.27 2.07
C PRO A 45 7.42 17.55 1.04
N ALA A 46 8.36 16.61 0.87
CA ALA A 46 9.45 16.73 -0.10
C ALA A 46 9.03 16.27 -1.51
N ASN A 47 8.08 15.34 -1.61
CA ASN A 47 7.53 14.87 -2.89
C ASN A 47 6.14 14.24 -2.65
N PRO A 48 5.05 14.82 -3.18
CA PRO A 48 3.68 14.35 -2.91
C PRO A 48 3.37 12.96 -3.51
N ASP A 49 4.21 12.43 -4.41
CA ASP A 49 4.08 11.07 -4.95
C ASP A 49 4.54 10.00 -3.94
N PHE A 50 5.21 10.40 -2.86
CA PHE A 50 5.68 9.52 -1.80
C PHE A 50 4.90 9.74 -0.51
N VAL A 51 4.86 8.70 0.31
CA VAL A 51 4.26 8.71 1.65
C VAL A 51 5.31 8.43 2.71
N VAL A 52 5.11 9.01 3.89
CA VAL A 52 5.93 8.80 5.09
C VAL A 52 5.03 8.35 6.25
N PRO A 53 5.58 7.88 7.38
CA PRO A 53 4.78 7.59 8.56
C PRO A 53 3.94 8.80 9.01
N GLY A 54 2.66 8.56 9.34
CA GLY A 54 1.70 9.59 9.71
C GLY A 54 0.47 9.02 10.41
N ASN A 55 -0.63 9.78 10.42
CA ASN A 55 -1.87 9.41 11.13
C ASN A 55 -3.04 9.05 10.20
N ASP A 56 -2.90 9.26 8.89
CA ASP A 56 -3.97 8.96 7.94
C ASP A 56 -3.97 7.46 7.62
N PRO A 57 -5.14 6.83 7.46
CA PRO A 57 -5.23 5.41 7.15
C PRO A 57 -4.68 5.12 5.74
N GLY A 58 -3.70 4.22 5.67
CA GLY A 58 -3.12 3.73 4.42
C GLY A 58 -2.91 2.23 4.43
N VAL A 59 -2.80 1.65 3.25
CA VAL A 59 -2.56 0.21 3.06
C VAL A 59 -1.33 0.02 2.20
N GLU A 60 -0.35 -0.71 2.73
CA GLU A 60 0.85 -1.13 2.02
C GLU A 60 0.64 -2.53 1.43
N ILE A 61 0.87 -2.67 0.12
CA ILE A 61 0.97 -3.96 -0.55
C ILE A 61 2.43 -4.40 -0.48
N ILE A 62 2.70 -5.43 0.32
CA ILE A 62 3.98 -6.15 0.44
C ILE A 62 3.92 -7.44 -0.34
#